data_AF-A0A4Q6GM26-F1
#
_entry.id   AF-A0A4Q6GM26-F1
#
_cell.length_a   1.000
_cell.length_b   1.000
_cell.length_c   1.000
_cell.angle_alpha   90.00
_cell.angle_beta   90.00
_cell.angle_gamma   90.00
#
_symmetry.space_group_name_H-M   'P 1'
#
loop_
_entity.id
_entity.type
_entity.pdbx_description
1 polymer ?
#
loop_
_entity_poly.entity_id
_entity_poly.type
_entity_poly.pdbx_seq_one_letter_code
_entity_poly.pdbx_strand_id
1 'polypeptide(L)'
;MERKPPMRSSERRRTGTRFRACLATLLAISWPVASQVAAQEQPASSAALGEARLTAMTPLEQRQFGQRLAAWNALPRAEREARRARFLAWMQLPPDERAQLRALAVQIAAFPPERRQGLRAQFESLEEVQRRGWRLGPSLGRDYAALFPLLAYVPEAQQAPLLARLRVLDAAQRADLAVLVQRTPPQERSALRMELLAVPPATLAAWLKRRLDQ
;
A
#
# COMPACT_ATOMS: atom_id res chain seq x y z
N MET A 1 41.72 45.21 -65.22
CA MET A 1 41.06 46.48 -65.64
C MET A 1 39.58 46.20 -65.66
N GLU A 2 38.83 46.78 -64.72
CA GLU A 2 37.89 47.90 -65.00
C GLU A 2 36.63 47.39 -65.73
N ARG A 3 35.39 47.71 -65.38
CA ARG A 3 34.77 48.63 -64.41
C ARG A 3 33.29 48.20 -64.31
N LYS A 4 32.66 48.75 -63.28
CA LYS A 4 31.30 48.59 -62.73
C LYS A 4 30.10 48.80 -63.70
N PRO A 5 28.87 48.42 -63.25
CA PRO A 5 27.59 48.23 -63.99
C PRO A 5 26.80 49.55 -64.16
N PRO A 6 25.52 49.53 -64.61
CA PRO A 6 24.42 49.78 -63.65
C PRO A 6 23.00 49.23 -64.00
N MET A 7 22.13 49.19 -62.97
CA MET A 7 20.70 49.63 -62.86
C MET A 7 19.78 49.50 -64.10
N ARG A 8 18.48 49.22 -64.06
CA ARG A 8 17.37 49.61 -63.15
C ARG A 8 16.07 49.09 -63.80
N SER A 9 15.05 48.76 -63.00
CA SER A 9 13.63 49.16 -63.16
C SER A 9 12.77 48.25 -62.27
N SER A 10 12.33 48.73 -61.11
CA SER A 10 11.13 49.56 -60.90
C SER A 10 9.87 48.73 -61.07
N GLU A 11 9.15 48.44 -60.00
CA GLU A 11 7.94 49.17 -59.53
C GLU A 11 6.89 48.04 -59.34
N ARG A 12 6.02 47.97 -58.34
CA ARG A 12 5.22 49.00 -57.66
C ARG A 12 4.76 48.40 -56.32
N ARG A 13 4.97 49.11 -55.22
CA ARG A 13 3.99 49.96 -54.51
C ARG A 13 2.97 49.14 -53.72
N ARG A 14 3.08 49.21 -52.38
CA ARG A 14 2.29 50.08 -51.46
C ARG A 14 1.05 49.29 -51.01
N THR A 15 0.71 49.12 -49.75
CA THR A 15 0.74 49.97 -48.55
C THR A 15 0.69 49.00 -47.34
N GLY A 16 1.47 49.14 -46.26
CA GLY A 16 1.26 50.13 -45.19
C GLY A 16 0.00 49.77 -44.37
N THR A 17 -0.02 49.62 -43.04
CA THR A 17 0.80 50.30 -42.03
C THR A 17 0.48 49.71 -40.63
N ARG A 18 1.55 49.34 -39.89
CA ARG A 18 1.79 49.44 -38.43
C ARG A 18 0.73 48.93 -37.42
N PHE A 19 1.17 48.11 -36.45
CA PHE A 19 1.56 48.62 -35.13
C PHE A 19 2.29 47.55 -34.27
N ARG A 20 3.49 47.95 -33.78
CA ARG A 20 4.13 47.70 -32.47
C ARG A 20 4.02 46.28 -31.87
N ALA A 21 5.13 45.54 -31.89
CA ALA A 21 6.12 45.49 -30.80
C ALA A 21 5.60 44.74 -29.56
N CYS A 22 6.18 43.58 -29.27
CA CYS A 22 6.86 43.33 -27.99
C CYS A 22 7.37 41.89 -27.89
N LEU A 23 8.64 41.81 -27.47
CA LEU A 23 9.32 40.79 -26.69
C LEU A 23 9.21 39.30 -27.07
N ALA A 24 10.38 38.78 -27.39
CA ALA A 24 10.79 37.40 -27.13
C ALA A 24 10.47 36.96 -25.70
N THR A 25 9.93 35.76 -25.54
CA THR A 25 10.40 34.79 -24.53
C THR A 25 9.82 33.41 -24.82
N LEU A 26 10.74 32.44 -24.94
CA LEU A 26 10.48 31.01 -24.84
C LEU A 26 9.79 30.74 -23.49
N LEU A 27 8.57 30.18 -23.52
CA LEU A 27 7.96 29.61 -22.33
C LEU A 27 7.76 28.12 -22.56
N ALA A 28 8.75 27.37 -22.07
CA ALA A 28 8.59 25.98 -21.70
C ALA A 28 7.31 25.88 -20.87
N ILE A 29 6.37 25.05 -21.33
CA ILE A 29 5.21 24.65 -20.55
C ILE A 29 5.72 23.66 -19.51
N SER A 30 6.38 24.20 -18.48
CA SER A 30 6.65 23.49 -17.24
C SER A 30 5.32 23.44 -16.50
N TRP A 31 4.57 22.36 -16.69
CA TRP A 31 3.43 22.04 -15.83
C TRP A 31 3.96 21.92 -14.41
N PRO A 32 3.60 22.80 -13.46
CA PRO A 32 3.95 22.56 -12.08
C PRO A 32 3.15 21.33 -11.66
N VAL A 33 3.88 20.26 -11.34
CA VAL A 33 3.34 19.14 -10.59
C VAL A 33 2.74 19.75 -9.32
N ALA A 34 1.42 19.81 -9.26
CA ALA A 34 0.69 20.03 -8.03
C ALA A 34 0.85 18.77 -7.16
N SER A 35 2.06 18.53 -6.66
CA SER A 35 2.33 17.60 -5.58
C SER A 35 2.21 18.36 -4.27
N GLN A 36 0.99 18.81 -3.99
CA GLN A 36 0.53 19.09 -2.63
C GLN A 36 -0.42 17.97 -2.23
N VAL A 37 0.12 16.78 -2.02
CA VAL A 37 -0.56 15.75 -1.25
C VAL A 37 0.38 15.30 -0.15
N ALA A 38 0.01 15.70 1.07
CA ALA A 38 0.30 15.00 2.32
C ALA A 38 1.76 14.94 2.80
N ALA A 39 2.45 16.07 2.83
CA ALA A 39 3.45 16.29 3.86
C ALA A 39 2.93 17.36 4.82
N GLN A 40 2.93 17.03 6.12
CA GLN A 40 2.85 17.97 7.26
C GLN A 40 1.44 18.40 7.72
N GLU A 41 0.80 17.59 8.58
CA GLU A 41 0.03 18.11 9.75
C GLU A 41 -0.35 17.07 10.85
N GLN A 42 0.14 15.83 10.86
CA GLN A 42 -0.26 14.83 11.88
C GLN A 42 0.61 14.57 13.14
N PRO A 43 1.74 15.25 13.46
CA PRO A 43 2.41 15.03 14.75
C PRO A 43 1.80 15.85 15.91
N ALA A 44 1.43 17.12 15.68
CA ALA A 44 0.92 18.00 16.74
C ALA A 44 -0.48 17.58 17.23
N SER A 45 -1.36 17.20 16.30
CA SER A 45 -2.71 16.73 16.64
C SER A 45 -2.69 15.41 17.44
N SER A 46 -1.81 14.48 17.07
CA SER A 46 -1.71 13.19 17.78
C SER A 46 -1.05 13.32 19.16
N ALA A 47 -0.03 14.18 19.28
CA ALA A 47 0.59 14.51 20.57
C ALA A 47 -0.40 15.22 21.50
N ALA A 48 -1.12 16.23 21.00
CA ALA A 48 -2.12 16.97 21.78
C ALA A 48 -3.29 16.07 22.25
N LEU A 49 -3.76 15.15 21.41
CA LEU A 49 -4.76 14.14 21.80
C LEU A 49 -4.23 13.17 22.86
N GLY A 50 -2.92 12.87 22.80
CA GLY A 50 -2.24 12.05 23.82
C GLY A 50 -2.16 12.77 25.16
N GLU A 51 -1.75 14.03 25.16
CA GLU A 51 -1.65 14.87 26.37
C GLU A 51 -3.04 15.10 26.99
N ALA A 52 -4.05 15.47 26.19
CA ALA A 52 -5.42 15.64 26.67
C ALA A 52 -6.00 14.36 27.29
N ARG A 53 -5.65 13.19 26.74
CA ARG A 53 -6.04 11.90 27.32
C ARG A 53 -5.36 11.65 28.66
N LEU A 54 -4.08 12.00 28.81
CA LEU A 54 -3.34 11.81 30.06
C LEU A 54 -3.82 12.76 31.17
N THR A 55 -4.13 14.01 30.82
CA THR A 55 -4.66 14.99 31.79
C THR A 55 -6.09 14.67 32.24
N ALA A 56 -6.89 14.00 31.40
CA ALA A 56 -8.23 13.53 31.74
C ALA A 56 -8.25 12.27 32.64
N MET A 57 -7.11 11.58 32.82
CA MET A 57 -7.06 10.35 33.63
C MET A 57 -7.11 10.64 35.13
N THR A 58 -7.89 9.84 35.85
CA THR A 58 -7.87 9.80 37.32
C THR A 58 -6.49 9.34 37.85
N PRO A 59 -6.15 9.65 39.11
CA PRO A 59 -4.89 9.19 39.72
C PRO A 59 -4.71 7.66 39.71
N LEU A 60 -5.81 6.89 39.74
CA LEU A 60 -5.76 5.43 39.61
C LEU A 60 -5.38 5.01 38.18
N GLU A 61 -6.02 5.61 37.17
CA GLU A 61 -5.73 5.33 35.76
C GLU A 61 -4.31 5.73 35.37
N GLN A 62 -3.81 6.86 35.89
CA GLN A 62 -2.42 7.29 35.72
C GLN A 62 -1.43 6.26 36.27
N ARG A 63 -1.68 5.73 37.48
CA ARG A 63 -0.86 4.66 38.09
C ARG A 63 -0.88 3.39 37.24
N GLN A 64 -2.06 2.95 36.80
CA GLN A 64 -2.19 1.77 35.94
C GLN A 64 -1.51 1.98 34.57
N PHE A 65 -1.61 3.18 33.99
CA PHE A 65 -0.91 3.53 32.75
C PHE A 65 0.61 3.48 32.92
N GLY A 66 1.14 4.07 34.01
CA GLY A 66 2.55 4.01 34.36
C GLY A 66 3.06 2.57 34.51
N GLN A 67 2.30 1.71 35.18
CA GLN A 67 2.61 0.28 35.30
C GLN A 67 2.66 -0.43 33.94
N ARG A 68 1.68 -0.18 33.06
CA ARG A 68 1.69 -0.75 31.70
C ARG A 68 2.87 -0.24 30.88
N LEU A 69 3.23 1.03 31.01
CA LEU A 69 4.36 1.64 30.30
C LEU A 69 5.70 1.08 30.81
N ALA A 70 5.87 0.92 32.12
CA ALA A 70 7.04 0.28 32.70
C ALA A 70 7.17 -1.18 32.24
N ALA A 71 6.07 -1.94 32.29
CA ALA A 71 6.03 -3.32 31.79
C ALA A 71 6.37 -3.39 30.28
N TRP A 72 5.88 -2.45 29.48
CA TRP A 72 6.22 -2.35 28.06
C TRP A 72 7.71 -2.06 27.85
N ASN A 73 8.27 -1.09 28.59
CA ASN A 73 9.67 -0.69 28.47
C ASN A 73 10.64 -1.79 28.95
N ALA A 74 10.21 -2.65 29.87
CA ALA A 74 10.97 -3.81 30.32
C ALA A 74 11.05 -4.94 29.27
N LEU A 75 10.19 -4.93 28.24
CA LEU A 75 10.22 -5.96 27.19
C LEU A 75 11.49 -5.84 26.32
N PRO A 76 12.11 -6.97 25.93
CA PRO A 76 13.17 -6.98 24.94
C PRO A 76 12.76 -6.25 23.65
N ARG A 77 13.72 -5.60 22.98
CA ARG A 77 13.47 -4.84 21.76
C ARG A 77 12.74 -5.66 20.69
N ALA A 78 13.19 -6.89 20.44
CA ALA A 78 12.56 -7.79 19.46
C ALA A 78 11.09 -8.08 19.80
N GLU A 79 10.75 -8.21 21.09
CA GLU A 79 9.38 -8.44 21.52
C GLU A 79 8.51 -7.20 21.33
N ARG A 80 9.03 -6.01 21.65
CA ARG A 80 8.35 -4.73 21.39
C ARG A 80 8.08 -4.55 19.89
N GLU A 81 9.05 -4.85 19.04
CA GLU A 81 8.92 -4.79 17.59
C GLU A 81 7.86 -5.78 17.07
N ALA A 82 7.88 -7.02 17.56
CA ALA A 82 6.88 -8.02 17.19
C ALA A 82 5.45 -7.61 17.63
N ARG A 83 5.29 -7.05 18.83
CA ARG A 83 4.01 -6.53 19.34
C ARG A 83 3.51 -5.34 18.49
N ARG A 84 4.40 -4.41 18.14
CA ARG A 84 4.08 -3.27 17.24
C ARG A 84 3.67 -3.75 15.85
N ALA A 85 4.40 -4.69 15.27
CA ALA A 85 4.07 -5.25 13.96
C ALA A 85 2.69 -5.93 13.94
N ARG A 86 2.34 -6.68 15.00
CA ARG A 86 0.99 -7.27 15.14
C ARG A 86 -0.09 -6.20 15.26
N PHE A 87 0.17 -5.14 16.02
CA PHE A 87 -0.78 -4.03 16.16
C PHE A 87 -0.99 -3.29 14.84
N LEU A 88 0.08 -2.99 14.09
CA LEU A 88 -0.03 -2.35 12.78
C LEU A 88 -0.79 -3.24 11.78
N ALA A 89 -0.50 -4.54 11.75
CA ALA A 89 -1.23 -5.49 10.93
C ALA A 89 -2.73 -5.52 11.27
N TRP A 90 -3.07 -5.54 12.57
CA TRP A 90 -4.45 -5.42 13.04
C TRP A 90 -5.13 -4.14 12.54
N MET A 91 -4.44 -3.00 12.60
CA MET A 91 -4.98 -1.72 12.13
C MET A 91 -5.20 -1.68 10.61
N GLN A 92 -4.45 -2.47 9.85
CA GLN A 92 -4.59 -2.61 8.39
C GLN A 92 -5.69 -3.58 7.96
N LEU A 93 -6.27 -4.35 8.88
CA LEU A 93 -7.38 -5.25 8.56
C LEU A 93 -8.65 -4.46 8.21
N PRO A 94 -9.43 -4.92 7.22
CA PRO A 94 -10.78 -4.43 6.95
C PRO A 94 -11.67 -4.44 8.21
N PRO A 95 -12.59 -3.47 8.36
CA PRO A 95 -13.47 -3.39 9.54
C PRO A 95 -14.30 -4.65 9.80
N ASP A 96 -14.79 -5.29 8.75
CA ASP A 96 -15.54 -6.54 8.76
C ASP A 96 -14.67 -7.71 9.27
N GLU A 97 -13.45 -7.87 8.77
CA GLU A 97 -12.51 -8.88 9.28
C GLU A 97 -12.16 -8.62 10.75
N ARG A 98 -11.97 -7.37 11.17
CA ARG A 98 -11.75 -7.04 12.59
C ARG A 98 -12.95 -7.40 13.45
N ALA A 99 -14.18 -7.14 12.98
CA ALA A 99 -15.39 -7.51 13.69
C ALA A 99 -15.51 -9.03 13.84
N GLN A 100 -15.26 -9.77 12.75
CA GLN A 100 -15.24 -11.23 12.75
C GLN A 100 -14.20 -11.79 13.74
N LEU A 101 -12.97 -11.26 13.73
CA LEU A 101 -11.91 -11.71 14.63
C LEU A 101 -12.22 -11.39 16.10
N ARG A 102 -12.86 -10.26 16.40
CA ARG A 102 -13.34 -9.94 17.76
C ARG A 102 -14.41 -10.94 18.23
N ALA A 103 -15.37 -11.26 17.37
CA ALA A 103 -16.41 -12.23 17.69
C ALA A 103 -15.81 -13.64 17.94
N LEU A 104 -14.86 -14.06 17.11
CA LEU A 104 -14.12 -15.31 17.30
C LEU A 104 -13.29 -15.30 18.58
N ALA A 105 -12.67 -14.17 18.94
CA ALA A 105 -11.90 -14.06 20.19
C ALA A 105 -12.78 -14.27 21.42
N VAL A 106 -14.02 -13.76 21.43
CA VAL A 106 -15.00 -14.00 22.50
C VAL A 106 -15.35 -15.48 22.60
N GLN A 107 -15.59 -16.15 21.45
CA GLN A 107 -15.89 -17.59 21.43
C GLN A 107 -14.71 -18.42 21.94
N ILE A 108 -13.49 -18.11 21.49
CA ILE A 108 -12.28 -18.81 21.94
C ILE A 108 -12.04 -18.59 23.43
N ALA A 109 -12.32 -17.39 23.95
CA ALA A 109 -12.19 -17.11 25.38
C ALA A 109 -13.13 -17.99 26.23
N ALA A 110 -14.28 -18.40 25.70
CA ALA A 110 -15.20 -19.31 26.38
C ALA A 110 -14.77 -20.79 26.34
N PHE A 111 -13.76 -21.16 25.54
CA PHE A 111 -13.28 -22.54 25.49
C PHE A 111 -12.54 -22.95 26.77
N PRO A 112 -12.56 -24.25 27.13
CA PRO A 112 -11.71 -24.79 28.20
C PRO A 112 -10.23 -24.45 27.98
N PRO A 113 -9.45 -24.24 29.06
CA PRO A 113 -8.05 -23.85 28.97
C PRO A 113 -7.21 -24.81 28.12
N GLU A 114 -7.46 -26.11 28.19
CA GLU A 114 -6.76 -27.15 27.42
C GLU A 114 -6.98 -26.96 25.92
N ARG A 115 -8.22 -26.66 25.52
CA ARG A 115 -8.56 -26.40 24.11
C ARG A 115 -7.90 -25.12 23.62
N ARG A 116 -7.86 -24.06 24.43
CA ARG A 116 -7.17 -22.81 24.09
C ARG A 116 -5.66 -23.03 23.94
N GLN A 117 -5.05 -23.80 24.83
CA GLN A 117 -3.64 -24.18 24.75
C GLN A 117 -3.35 -25.03 23.51
N GLY A 118 -4.22 -25.98 23.17
CA GLY A 118 -4.12 -26.76 21.93
C GLY A 118 -4.13 -25.90 20.67
N LEU A 119 -5.05 -24.92 20.59
CA LEU A 119 -5.08 -23.96 19.47
C LEU A 119 -3.83 -23.07 19.41
N ARG A 120 -3.30 -22.64 20.57
CA ARG A 120 -2.04 -21.89 20.64
C ARG A 120 -0.88 -22.72 20.11
N ALA A 121 -0.74 -23.97 20.58
CA ALA A 121 0.33 -24.87 20.17
C ALA A 121 0.27 -25.18 18.66
N GLN A 122 -0.92 -25.40 18.11
CA GLN A 122 -1.10 -25.58 16.67
C GLN A 122 -0.63 -24.35 15.88
N PHE A 123 -1.00 -23.14 16.33
CA PHE A 123 -0.54 -21.91 15.69
C PHE A 123 0.98 -21.73 15.79
N GLU A 124 1.57 -22.09 16.92
CA GLU A 124 3.02 -22.03 17.15
C GLU A 124 3.78 -23.07 16.31
N SER A 125 3.18 -24.22 16.00
CA SER A 125 3.76 -25.22 15.10
C SER A 125 3.76 -24.82 13.62
N LEU A 126 3.02 -23.79 13.22
CA LEU A 126 3.07 -23.27 11.85
C LEU A 126 4.44 -22.68 11.55
N GLU A 127 4.90 -22.84 10.31
CA GLU A 127 6.12 -22.18 9.85
C GLU A 127 6.02 -20.65 9.92
N GLU A 128 7.15 -19.97 10.04
CA GLU A 128 7.19 -18.51 10.17
C GLU A 128 6.51 -17.77 9.01
N VAL A 129 6.63 -18.30 7.78
CA VAL A 129 5.94 -17.73 6.61
C VAL A 129 4.42 -17.82 6.75
N GLN A 130 3.90 -18.94 7.25
CA GLN A 130 2.47 -19.15 7.46
C GLN A 130 1.96 -18.26 8.60
N ARG A 131 2.67 -18.20 9.73
CA ARG A 131 2.34 -17.30 10.85
C ARG A 131 2.32 -15.83 10.43
N ARG A 132 3.26 -15.43 9.56
CA ARG A 132 3.29 -14.08 8.99
C ARG A 132 2.08 -13.82 8.09
N GLY A 133 1.68 -14.80 7.30
CA GLY A 133 0.49 -14.72 6.45
C GLY A 133 -0.78 -14.38 7.21
N TRP A 134 -0.99 -15.01 8.37
CA TRP A 134 -2.14 -14.72 9.24
C TRP A 134 -2.23 -13.28 9.75
N ARG A 135 -1.15 -12.47 9.63
CA ARG A 135 -1.22 -11.02 9.91
C ARG A 135 -2.05 -10.25 8.88
N LEU A 136 -2.28 -10.81 7.69
CA LEU A 136 -3.08 -10.19 6.63
C LEU A 136 -4.60 -10.39 6.83
N GLY A 137 -5.00 -11.13 7.87
CA GLY A 137 -6.38 -11.45 8.17
C GLY A 137 -6.77 -12.85 7.71
N PRO A 138 -8.00 -13.30 8.06
CA PRO A 138 -8.46 -14.66 7.78
C PRO A 138 -8.62 -14.95 6.29
N SER A 139 -9.00 -13.95 5.49
CA SER A 139 -9.27 -14.13 4.05
C SER A 139 -8.02 -14.40 3.23
N LEU A 140 -6.91 -13.72 3.56
CA LEU A 140 -5.63 -13.85 2.85
C LEU A 140 -4.63 -14.75 3.56
N GLY A 141 -4.73 -14.89 4.88
CA GLY A 141 -3.72 -15.57 5.68
C GLY A 141 -3.55 -17.05 5.33
N ARG A 142 -4.65 -17.73 4.99
CA ARG A 142 -4.65 -19.12 4.55
C ARG A 142 -3.89 -19.33 3.23
N ASP A 143 -4.07 -18.41 2.29
CA ASP A 143 -3.52 -18.51 0.93
C ASP A 143 -2.12 -17.88 0.81
N TYR A 144 -1.65 -17.24 1.89
CA TYR A 144 -0.43 -16.43 1.88
C TYR A 144 0.81 -17.22 1.47
N ALA A 145 0.98 -18.46 1.94
CA ALA A 145 2.17 -19.24 1.58
C ALA A 145 2.28 -19.45 0.07
N ALA A 146 1.15 -19.70 -0.60
CA ALA A 146 1.11 -19.92 -2.04
C ALA A 146 1.25 -18.59 -2.83
N LEU A 147 0.76 -17.49 -2.28
CA LEU A 147 0.87 -16.15 -2.86
C LEU A 147 2.15 -15.41 -2.46
N PHE A 148 2.93 -15.95 -1.53
CA PHE A 148 4.14 -15.33 -0.98
C PHE A 148 5.12 -14.88 -2.07
N PRO A 149 5.40 -15.67 -3.14
CA PRO A 149 6.35 -15.23 -4.16
C PRO A 149 5.91 -13.97 -4.92
N LEU A 150 4.60 -13.69 -5.00
CA LEU A 150 4.05 -12.46 -5.58
C LEU A 150 4.15 -11.27 -4.62
N LEU A 151 3.99 -11.56 -3.32
CA LEU A 151 4.03 -10.59 -2.22
C LEU A 151 5.45 -10.29 -1.71
N ALA A 152 6.43 -11.07 -2.14
CA ALA A 152 7.84 -10.84 -1.87
C ALA A 152 8.32 -9.62 -2.67
N TYR A 153 8.98 -8.68 -2.00
CA TYR A 153 9.59 -7.49 -2.60
C TYR A 153 8.60 -6.60 -3.39
N VAL A 154 7.43 -6.35 -2.81
CA VAL A 154 6.45 -5.39 -3.36
C VAL A 154 6.89 -3.96 -3.01
N PRO A 155 6.98 -3.05 -3.99
CA PRO A 155 7.21 -1.63 -3.71
C PRO A 155 6.13 -1.07 -2.77
N GLU A 156 6.50 -0.19 -1.84
CA GLU A 156 5.59 0.33 -0.82
C GLU A 156 4.29 0.90 -1.42
N ALA A 157 4.41 1.66 -2.52
CA ALA A 157 3.28 2.23 -3.26
C ALA A 157 2.29 1.19 -3.83
N GLN A 158 2.75 -0.04 -4.08
CA GLN A 158 1.92 -1.13 -4.64
C GLN A 158 1.33 -2.04 -3.56
N GLN A 159 1.82 -1.98 -2.31
CA GLN A 159 1.43 -2.94 -1.28
C GLN A 159 -0.06 -2.85 -0.95
N ALA A 160 -0.58 -1.66 -0.68
CA ALA A 160 -1.99 -1.47 -0.34
C ALA A 160 -2.93 -1.81 -1.53
N PRO A 161 -2.70 -1.32 -2.76
CA PRO A 161 -3.49 -1.71 -3.93
C PRO A 161 -3.49 -3.22 -4.19
N LEU A 162 -2.34 -3.88 -4.03
CA LEU A 162 -2.24 -5.33 -4.25
C LEU A 162 -3.02 -6.11 -3.20
N LEU A 163 -2.91 -5.77 -1.92
CA LEU A 163 -3.68 -6.43 -0.87
C LEU A 163 -5.18 -6.20 -1.04
N ALA A 164 -5.61 -5.00 -1.45
CA ALA A 164 -7.00 -4.73 -1.79
C ALA A 164 -7.47 -5.61 -2.95
N ARG A 165 -6.65 -5.71 -4.01
CA ARG A 165 -6.93 -6.56 -5.17
C ARG A 165 -7.10 -8.04 -4.80
N LEU A 166 -6.21 -8.58 -3.97
CA LEU A 166 -6.27 -9.97 -3.52
C LEU A 166 -7.51 -10.28 -2.66
N ARG A 167 -8.06 -9.29 -1.95
CA ARG A 167 -9.30 -9.44 -1.18
C ARG A 167 -10.56 -9.44 -2.04
N VAL A 168 -10.53 -8.81 -3.21
CA VAL A 168 -11.63 -8.86 -4.18
C VAL A 168 -11.72 -10.23 -4.86
N LEU A 169 -10.60 -10.91 -5.02
CA LEU A 169 -10.58 -12.28 -5.54
C LEU A 169 -11.33 -13.22 -4.61
N ASP A 170 -12.11 -14.14 -5.16
CA ASP A 170 -12.62 -15.27 -4.39
C ASP A 170 -11.53 -16.32 -4.13
N ALA A 171 -11.85 -17.36 -3.36
CA ALA A 171 -10.89 -18.41 -3.01
C ALA A 171 -10.39 -19.21 -4.22
N ALA A 172 -11.25 -19.47 -5.21
CA ALA A 172 -10.87 -20.20 -6.42
C ALA A 172 -9.93 -19.36 -7.28
N GLN A 173 -10.23 -18.07 -7.45
CA GLN A 173 -9.38 -17.14 -8.20
C GLN A 173 -8.02 -16.91 -7.52
N ARG A 174 -7.95 -16.92 -6.18
CA ARG A 174 -6.66 -16.88 -5.47
C ARG A 174 -5.85 -18.15 -5.66
N ALA A 175 -6.51 -19.31 -5.73
CA ALA A 175 -5.84 -20.57 -6.04
C ALA A 175 -5.30 -20.57 -7.49
N ASP A 176 -6.09 -20.11 -8.45
CA ASP A 176 -5.68 -19.92 -9.85
C ASP A 176 -4.47 -18.98 -9.95
N LEU A 177 -4.53 -17.84 -9.25
CA LEU A 177 -3.40 -16.90 -9.18
C LEU A 177 -2.16 -17.55 -8.55
N ALA A 178 -2.31 -18.38 -7.50
CA ALA A 178 -1.19 -19.07 -6.89
C ALA A 178 -0.49 -20.03 -7.87
N VAL A 179 -1.26 -20.75 -8.69
CA VAL A 179 -0.69 -21.59 -9.77
C VAL A 179 0.09 -20.73 -10.77
N LEU A 180 -0.48 -19.60 -11.20
CA LEU A 180 0.19 -18.68 -12.11
C LEU A 180 1.50 -18.13 -11.52
N VAL A 181 1.50 -17.78 -10.23
CA VAL A 181 2.67 -17.28 -9.51
C VAL A 181 3.78 -18.33 -9.43
N GLN A 182 3.43 -19.61 -9.27
CA GLN A 182 4.40 -20.71 -9.28
C GLN A 182 5.03 -20.92 -10.66
N ARG A 183 4.25 -20.76 -11.73
CA ARG A 183 4.74 -20.85 -13.12
C ARG A 183 5.55 -19.64 -13.56
N THR A 184 5.35 -18.48 -12.92
CA THR A 184 6.00 -17.23 -13.29
C THR A 184 7.43 -17.13 -12.71
N PRO A 185 8.47 -17.00 -13.56
CA PRO A 185 9.85 -16.82 -13.11
C PRO A 185 10.00 -15.58 -12.22
N PRO A 186 10.95 -15.56 -11.26
CA PRO A 186 11.12 -14.44 -10.32
C PRO A 186 11.20 -13.05 -10.98
N GLN A 187 11.85 -12.96 -12.14
CA GLN A 187 12.08 -11.72 -12.89
C GLN A 187 10.79 -11.15 -13.49
N GLU A 188 9.81 -12.01 -13.81
CA GLU A 188 8.55 -11.64 -14.45
C GLU A 188 7.44 -11.33 -13.44
N ARG A 189 7.63 -11.65 -12.15
CA ARG A 189 6.61 -11.44 -11.11
C ARG A 189 6.22 -9.97 -10.93
N SER A 190 7.15 -9.05 -11.18
CA SER A 190 6.83 -7.62 -11.15
C SER A 190 5.86 -7.23 -12.27
N ALA A 191 6.04 -7.79 -13.48
CA ALA A 191 5.12 -7.58 -14.59
C ALA A 191 3.74 -8.20 -14.28
N LEU A 192 3.73 -9.43 -13.75
CA LEU A 192 2.50 -10.10 -13.32
C LEU A 192 1.71 -9.26 -12.29
N ARG A 193 2.39 -8.65 -11.30
CA ARG A 193 1.75 -7.72 -10.35
C ARG A 193 1.15 -6.51 -11.03
N MET A 194 1.88 -5.88 -11.94
CA MET A 194 1.42 -4.68 -12.63
C MET A 194 0.18 -4.98 -13.49
N GLU A 195 0.18 -6.10 -14.20
CA GLU A 195 -0.98 -6.54 -14.98
C GLU A 195 -2.17 -6.85 -14.09
N LEU A 196 -1.98 -7.61 -13.01
CA LEU A 196 -3.04 -7.93 -12.05
C LEU A 196 -3.70 -6.65 -11.48
N LEU A 197 -2.91 -5.61 -11.23
CA LEU A 197 -3.41 -4.32 -10.76
C LEU A 197 -4.14 -3.53 -11.87
N ALA A 198 -3.69 -3.63 -13.12
CA ALA A 198 -4.28 -2.93 -14.26
C ALA A 198 -5.59 -3.55 -14.76
N VAL A 199 -5.79 -4.86 -14.60
CA VAL A 199 -6.99 -5.56 -15.08
C VAL A 199 -8.23 -5.09 -14.30
N PRO A 200 -9.31 -4.65 -14.98
CA PRO A 200 -10.56 -4.30 -14.33
C PRO A 200 -11.16 -5.48 -13.53
N PRO A 201 -11.77 -5.26 -12.36
CA PRO A 201 -12.34 -6.35 -11.55
C PRO A 201 -13.33 -7.23 -12.32
N ALA A 202 -14.15 -6.65 -13.20
CA ALA A 202 -15.16 -7.36 -13.98
C ALA A 202 -14.57 -8.38 -14.99
N THR A 203 -13.34 -8.18 -15.46
CA THR A 203 -12.70 -9.05 -16.45
C THR A 203 -11.60 -9.94 -15.85
N LEU A 204 -11.35 -9.81 -14.55
CA LEU A 204 -10.24 -10.45 -13.85
C LEU A 204 -10.30 -11.98 -13.90
N ALA A 205 -11.48 -12.57 -13.72
CA ALA A 205 -11.66 -14.01 -13.80
C ALA A 205 -11.34 -14.56 -15.20
N ALA A 206 -11.76 -13.86 -16.25
CA ALA A 206 -11.47 -14.27 -17.63
C ALA A 206 -9.98 -14.09 -17.97
N TRP A 207 -9.34 -13.04 -17.45
CA TRP A 207 -7.90 -12.82 -17.59
C TRP A 207 -7.08 -13.92 -16.90
N LEU A 208 -7.43 -14.32 -15.67
CA LEU A 208 -6.75 -15.40 -14.94
C LEU A 208 -6.79 -16.71 -15.71
N LYS A 209 -7.97 -17.11 -16.21
CA LYS A 209 -8.13 -18.33 -17.01
C LYS A 209 -7.25 -18.31 -18.26
N ARG A 210 -7.31 -17.22 -19.03
CA ARG A 210 -6.48 -17.07 -20.24
C ARG A 210 -4.99 -17.16 -19.94
N ARG A 211 -4.53 -16.63 -18.80
CA ARG A 211 -3.13 -16.71 -18.37
C ARG A 211 -2.71 -18.12 -17.97
N LEU A 212 -3.62 -18.94 -17.45
CA LEU A 212 -3.35 -20.32 -17.06
C LEU A 212 -3.29 -21.29 -18.25
N ASP A 213 -3.96 -20.95 -19.34
CA ASP A 213 -3.99 -21.72 -20.60
C ASP A 213 -2.77 -21.44 -21.51
N GLN A 214 -1.96 -20.44 -21.17
CA GLN A 214 -0.69 -20.09 -21.83
C GLN A 214 0.47 -20.88 -21.22
#